data_AF-A0AAT9JZ93-F1
#
_entry.id   AF-A0AAT9JZ93-F1
#
_cell.length_a   1.000
_cell.length_b   1.000
_cell.length_c   1.000
_cell.angle_alpha   90.00
_cell.angle_beta   90.00
_cell.angle_gamma   90.00
#
_symmetry.space_group_name_H-M   'P 1'
#
loop_
_entity.id
_entity.type
_entity.pdbx_description
1 polymer ?
#
loop_
_entity_poly.entity_id
_entity_poly.type
_entity_poly.pdbx_seq_one_letter_code
_entity_poly.pdbx_strand_id
1 'polypeptide(L)' 'MLVVLTDQHVLATDCVCQNCPLADGSGHPRWQAGRLRCGHGLAKQNAQQADQFRCTMGFRLANIDG' A
#
# COMPACT_ATOMS: atom_id res chain seq x y z
N MET A 1 -8.43 2.40 -3.18
CA MET A 1 -7.40 1.77 -4.05
C MET A 1 -6.04 1.97 -3.40
N LEU A 2 -5.20 0.94 -3.38
CA LEU A 2 -3.84 1.04 -2.83
C LEU A 2 -2.85 1.42 -3.94
N VAL A 3 -1.92 2.31 -3.62
CA VAL A 3 -0.87 2.77 -4.56
C VAL A 3 0.49 2.79 -3.86
N VAL A 4 1.56 2.52 -4.59
CA VAL A 4 2.94 2.76 -4.14
C VAL A 4 3.31 4.20 -4.45
N LEU A 5 3.77 4.91 -3.42
CA LEU A 5 4.33 6.24 -3.55
C LEU A 5 5.84 6.13 -3.78
N THR A 6 6.29 6.67 -4.89
CA THR A 6 7.71 6.92 -5.16
C THR A 6 7.96 8.41 -5.17
N ASP A 7 9.23 8.83 -5.25
CA ASP A 7 9.57 10.26 -5.25
C ASP A 7 9.01 11.01 -6.47
N GLN A 8 8.75 10.29 -7.57
CA GLN A 8 8.38 10.89 -8.86
C GLN A 8 7.01 10.41 -9.39
N HIS A 9 6.56 9.23 -8.98
CA HIS A 9 5.41 8.57 -9.56
C HIS A 9 4.54 7.89 -8.50
N VAL A 10 3.25 7.78 -8.81
CA VAL A 10 2.30 6.94 -8.10
C VAL A 10 2.07 5.68 -8.94
N LEU A 11 2.36 4.51 -8.37
CA LEU A 11 2.23 3.23 -9.06
C LEU A 11 1.01 2.48 -8.51
N ALA A 12 0.13 2.03 -9.39
CA ALA A 12 -1.00 1.19 -9.01
C ALA A 12 -0.51 -0.17 -8.49
N THR A 13 -1.15 -0.70 -7.44
CA THR A 13 -0.79 -2.01 -6.88
C THR A 13 -1.61 -3.17 -7.45
N ASP A 14 -2.38 -2.93 -8.51
CA ASP A 14 -3.31 -3.94 -9.08
C ASP A 14 -2.60 -5.16 -9.67
N CYS A 15 -1.33 -5.02 -10.05
CA CYS A 15 -0.48 -6.11 -10.52
C CYS A 15 0.91 -6.00 -9.90
N VAL A 16 1.06 -6.52 -8.69
CA VAL A 16 2.39 -6.76 -8.11
C VAL A 16 2.86 -8.19 -8.41
N CYS A 17 4.17 -8.39 -8.51
CA CYS A 17 4.71 -9.73 -8.76
C CYS A 17 4.29 -10.70 -7.65
N GLN A 18 4.05 -11.98 -7.99
CA GLN A 18 3.57 -12.98 -7.03
C GLN A 18 4.52 -13.18 -5.83
N ASN A 19 5.80 -12.90 -6.01
CA ASN A 19 6.81 -12.98 -4.96
C ASN A 19 6.84 -11.75 -4.03
N CYS A 20 6.05 -10.71 -4.33
CA CYS A 20 5.98 -9.53 -3.49
C CYS A 20 5.26 -9.87 -2.17
N PRO A 21 5.80 -9.50 -1.00
CA PRO A 21 5.09 -9.68 0.28
C PRO A 21 3.73 -8.98 0.32
N LEU A 22 3.53 -7.95 -0.52
CA LEU A 22 2.26 -7.26 -0.70
C LEU A 22 1.21 -8.14 -1.39
N ALA A 23 1.62 -9.05 -2.29
CA ALA A 23 0.74 -9.84 -3.13
C ALA A 23 0.11 -11.00 -2.35
N ASP A 24 -1.21 -11.16 -2.46
CA ASP A 24 -1.90 -12.40 -2.14
C ASP A 24 -1.60 -13.48 -3.20
N GLY A 25 -2.23 -14.65 -3.08
CA GLY A 25 -2.02 -15.76 -4.03
C GLY A 25 -2.44 -15.46 -5.48
N SER A 26 -3.11 -14.34 -5.73
CA SER A 26 -3.57 -13.88 -7.05
C SER A 26 -2.82 -12.64 -7.57
N GLY A 27 -1.87 -12.09 -6.82
CA GLY A 27 -1.12 -10.89 -7.22
C GLY A 27 -1.75 -9.57 -6.74
N HIS A 28 -2.83 -9.62 -5.95
CA HIS A 28 -3.50 -8.43 -5.42
C HIS A 28 -2.97 -8.07 -4.02
N PRO A 29 -3.09 -6.81 -3.56
CA PRO A 29 -2.67 -6.44 -2.22
C PRO A 29 -3.37 -7.26 -1.13
N ARG A 30 -2.60 -7.77 -0.15
CA ARG A 30 -3.10 -8.43 1.08
C ARG A 30 -3.73 -7.42 2.04
N TRP A 31 -4.77 -6.74 1.58
CA TRP A 31 -5.55 -5.79 2.35
C TRP A 31 -6.71 -6.51 3.05
N GLN A 32 -6.66 -6.58 4.37
CA GLN A 32 -7.67 -7.27 5.18
C GLN A 32 -8.04 -6.40 6.39
N ALA A 33 -9.33 -6.24 6.64
CA ALA A 33 -9.86 -5.47 7.77
C ALA A 33 -9.27 -4.05 7.90
N GLY A 34 -9.09 -3.34 6.78
CA GLY A 34 -8.54 -1.98 6.77
C GLY A 34 -7.04 -1.89 7.07
N ARG A 35 -6.32 -3.03 7.03
CA ARG A 35 -4.89 -3.08 7.32
C ARG A 35 -4.13 -3.80 6.21
N LEU A 36 -2.92 -3.30 5.96
CA LEU A 36 -1.95 -3.93 5.09
C LEU A 36 -1.15 -4.98 5.85
N ARG A 37 -1.30 -6.27 5.54
CA ARG A 37 -0.66 -7.35 6.32
C ARG A 37 0.87 -7.41 6.20
N CYS A 38 1.42 -6.92 5.09
CA CYS A 38 2.87 -6.86 4.88
C CYS A 38 3.48 -5.54 5.34
N GLY A 39 2.77 -4.73 6.12
CA GLY A 39 3.20 -3.40 6.49
C GLY A 39 2.57 -2.89 7.77
N HIS A 40 2.94 -1.67 8.15
CA HIS A 40 2.35 -0.97 9.28
C HIS A 40 1.81 0.39 8.82
N GLY A 41 0.76 0.86 9.50
CA GLY A 41 0.20 2.18 9.27
C GLY A 41 1.18 3.29 9.69
N LEU A 42 1.19 4.37 8.93
CA LEU A 42 1.93 5.60 9.23
C LEU A 42 0.95 6.63 9.80
N ALA A 43 1.41 7.40 10.79
CA ALA A 43 0.60 8.46 11.37
C ALA A 43 0.23 9.51 10.33
N LYS A 44 -1.05 9.90 10.31
CA LYS A 44 -1.53 11.02 9.50
C LYS A 44 -1.00 12.34 10.08
N GLN A 45 -0.48 13.20 9.22
CA GLN A 45 -0.04 14.55 9.60
C GLN A 45 -1.21 15.56 9.55
N ASN A 46 -2.27 15.24 8.80
CA ASN A 46 -3.51 16.00 8.77
C ASN A 46 -4.71 15.08 8.46
N ALA A 47 -5.93 15.56 8.70
CA ALA A 47 -7.14 14.76 8.52
C ALA A 47 -7.46 14.46 7.04
N GLN A 48 -6.99 15.31 6.12
CA GLN A 48 -7.18 15.19 4.68
C GLN A 48 -6.22 14.18 4.03
N GLN A 49 -5.20 13.73 4.75
CA GLN A 49 -4.22 12.79 4.24
C GLN A 49 -4.82 11.38 4.16
N ALA A 50 -4.66 10.76 3.00
CA ALA A 50 -4.94 9.35 2.78
C ALA A 50 -4.24 8.48 3.83
N ASP A 51 -4.83 7.34 4.18
CA ASP A 51 -4.16 6.36 5.04
C ASP A 51 -2.89 5.86 4.36
N GLN A 52 -1.76 5.98 5.06
CA GLN A 52 -0.46 5.59 4.53
C GLN A 52 0.12 4.40 5.31
N PHE A 53 0.95 3.63 4.61
CA PHE A 53 1.54 2.41 5.14
C PHE A 53 3.00 2.31 4.69
N ARG A 54 3.82 1.62 5.47
CA ARG A 54 5.14 1.18 5.03
C ARG A 54 5.17 -0.34 5.01
N CYS A 55 5.45 -0.92 3.84
CA CYS A 55 5.61 -2.36 3.74
C CYS A 55 6.99 -2.81 4.27
N THR A 56 7.13 -4.10 4.53
CA THR A 56 8.37 -4.72 5.02
C THR A 56 9.55 -4.53 4.07
N MET A 57 9.29 -4.35 2.77
CA MET A 57 10.31 -4.03 1.75
C MET A 57 10.74 -2.56 1.76
N GLY A 58 10.15 -1.72 2.62
CA GLY A 58 10.51 -0.32 2.77
C GLY A 58 9.73 0.65 1.89
N PHE A 59 8.90 0.18 0.95
CA PHE A 59 8.06 1.07 0.14
C PHE A 59 6.96 1.74 0.95
N ARG A 60 6.63 2.97 0.58
CA ARG A 60 5.49 3.72 1.12
C ARG A 60 4.26 3.47 0.24
N LEU A 61 3.13 3.20 0.86
CA LEU A 61 1.86 2.97 0.19
C LEU A 61 0.81 3.96 0.72
N ALA A 62 -0.17 4.30 -0.11
CA ALA A 62 -1.34 5.08 0.28
C ALA A 62 -2.62 4.38 -0.17
N ASN A 63 -3.63 4.38 0.69
CA ASN A 63 -4.98 4.00 0.32
C ASN A 63 -5.75 5.26 -0.04
N ILE A 64 -5.97 5.46 -1.33
CA ILE A 64 -6.68 6.60 -1.89
C ILE A 64 -8.10 6.19 -2.29
N ASP A 65 -9.06 7.08 -2.14
CA ASP A 65 -10.40 6.87 -2.69
C ASP A 65 -10.33 7.05 -4.22
N GLY A 66 -11.06 6.20 -4.94
CA GLY A 66 -11.15 6.22 -6.40
C GLY A 66 -12.49 6.78 -6.86
#